data_AF-J9CA40-F1
#
_entry.id   AF-J9CA40-F1
#
_cell.length_a   1.000
_cell.length_b   1.000
_cell.length_c   1.000
_cell.angle_alpha   90.00
_cell.angle_beta   90.00
_cell.angle_gamma   90.00
#
_symmetry.space_group_name_H-M   'P 1'
#
loop_
_entity.id
_entity.type
_entity.pdbx_description
1 polymer ?
#
loop_
_entity_poly.entity_id
_entity_poly.type
_entity_poly.pdbx_seq_one_letter_code
_entity_poly.pdbx_strand_id
1 'polypeptide(L)'
;EAEDMHYPLHLGVTEAGQGEDARIKSAVGIGALLSDGIGDTIRVSLSEDPEAEMPVARKLLDYINERKGHDHIEAVMAPGFDSVNISRRESRIVGSIGGSLVPIVVSDRSNGDFEFDHSFLPDYIYIGKEDPDNLPDNFRLLVDAQFWKERPNAFPYFIASEAEELKDYDSKIKFIRLTYNDLTDRMIEILKEEKNLVVVLSSDHRNWVGSQRAAMHRLLSAGCDVPVILHSEYGDSDVESLQLKSSADMGTL
;
A
#
# COMPACT_ATOMS: atom_id res chain seq x y z
N GLU A 1 -7.73 -12.89 -29.66
CA GLU A 1 -6.54 -12.61 -30.50
C GLU A 1 -6.70 -13.03 -31.96
N ALA A 2 -7.37 -14.14 -32.30
CA ALA A 2 -7.51 -14.59 -33.70
C ALA A 2 -8.29 -13.66 -34.66
N GLU A 3 -9.05 -12.68 -34.14
CA GLU A 3 -9.88 -11.76 -34.97
C GLU A 3 -9.57 -10.26 -34.77
N ASP A 4 -8.57 -9.90 -33.96
CA ASP A 4 -8.14 -8.50 -33.73
C ASP A 4 -9.30 -7.50 -33.45
N MET A 5 -10.30 -7.94 -32.69
CA MET A 5 -11.49 -7.13 -32.42
C MET A 5 -11.33 -6.30 -31.15
N HIS A 6 -11.37 -4.98 -31.29
CA HIS A 6 -11.41 -4.03 -30.17
C HIS A 6 -12.85 -3.60 -29.91
N TYR A 7 -13.49 -4.22 -28.92
CA TYR A 7 -14.82 -3.82 -28.46
C TYR A 7 -14.72 -2.92 -27.23
N PRO A 8 -15.57 -1.88 -27.12
CA PRO A 8 -15.63 -1.09 -25.90
C PRO A 8 -16.07 -1.97 -24.72
N LEU A 9 -15.38 -1.84 -23.60
CA LEU A 9 -15.65 -2.56 -22.37
C LEU A 9 -16.49 -1.71 -21.42
N HIS A 10 -17.62 -2.26 -21.00
CA HIS A 10 -18.44 -1.70 -19.93
C HIS A 10 -18.05 -2.33 -18.60
N LEU A 11 -17.63 -1.51 -17.63
CA LEU A 11 -17.30 -1.96 -16.29
C LEU A 11 -18.44 -1.66 -15.32
N GLY A 12 -18.74 -2.63 -14.49
CA GLY A 12 -19.64 -2.47 -13.36
C GLY A 12 -19.54 -3.64 -12.41
N VAL A 13 -19.75 -3.38 -11.13
CA VAL A 13 -19.90 -4.42 -10.11
C VAL A 13 -21.39 -4.63 -9.90
N THR A 14 -21.89 -5.80 -10.27
CA THR A 14 -23.29 -6.19 -9.99
C THR A 14 -23.42 -6.56 -8.52
N GLU A 15 -24.59 -6.28 -7.92
CA GLU A 15 -24.89 -6.67 -6.53
C GLU A 15 -23.93 -6.08 -5.49
N ALA A 16 -23.46 -4.85 -5.69
CA ALA A 16 -22.54 -4.20 -4.74
C ALA A 16 -23.17 -4.01 -3.34
N GLY A 17 -24.49 -3.92 -3.25
CA GLY A 17 -25.25 -3.81 -2.00
C GLY A 17 -25.84 -2.42 -1.79
N GLN A 18 -25.83 -1.95 -0.53
CA GLN A 18 -26.33 -0.62 -0.14
C GLN A 18 -25.26 0.18 0.58
N GLY A 19 -25.33 1.51 0.45
CA GLY A 19 -24.54 2.44 1.25
C GLY A 19 -23.04 2.33 1.00
N GLU A 20 -22.27 2.46 2.09
CA GLU A 20 -20.81 2.53 2.09
C GLU A 20 -20.16 1.28 1.49
N ASP A 21 -20.58 0.08 1.92
CA ASP A 21 -20.07 -1.20 1.43
C ASP A 21 -20.17 -1.34 -0.09
N ALA A 22 -21.27 -0.84 -0.67
CA ALA A 22 -21.51 -0.90 -2.11
C ALA A 22 -20.58 0.04 -2.88
N ARG A 23 -20.29 1.21 -2.31
CA ARG A 23 -19.35 2.19 -2.88
C ARG A 23 -17.93 1.65 -2.82
N ILE A 24 -17.53 1.07 -1.68
CA ILE A 24 -16.23 0.40 -1.50
C ILE A 24 -16.05 -0.73 -2.51
N LYS A 25 -16.99 -1.70 -2.58
CA LYS A 25 -16.89 -2.82 -3.53
C LYS A 25 -16.83 -2.37 -4.98
N SER A 26 -17.62 -1.37 -5.34
CA SER A 26 -17.60 -0.79 -6.67
C SER A 26 -16.25 -0.12 -6.98
N ALA A 27 -15.71 0.63 -6.02
CA ALA A 27 -14.40 1.27 -6.15
C ALA A 27 -13.26 0.26 -6.28
N VAL A 28 -13.25 -0.81 -5.48
CA VAL A 28 -12.28 -1.92 -5.60
C VAL A 28 -12.34 -2.52 -7.00
N GLY A 29 -13.52 -2.97 -7.45
CA GLY A 29 -13.64 -3.69 -8.73
C GLY A 29 -13.40 -2.80 -9.96
N ILE A 30 -14.05 -1.63 -10.02
CA ILE A 30 -13.95 -0.72 -11.17
C ILE A 30 -12.60 0.01 -11.15
N GLY A 31 -12.18 0.51 -9.98
CA GLY A 31 -10.92 1.25 -9.83
C GLY A 31 -9.70 0.40 -10.17
N ALA A 32 -9.74 -0.90 -9.86
CA ALA A 32 -8.65 -1.81 -10.23
C ALA A 32 -8.46 -1.91 -11.74
N LEU A 33 -9.54 -2.18 -12.47
CA LEU A 33 -9.51 -2.31 -13.93
C LEU A 33 -9.19 -0.98 -14.62
N LEU A 34 -9.75 0.13 -14.15
CA LEU A 34 -9.44 1.45 -14.69
C LEU A 34 -7.97 1.82 -14.48
N SER A 35 -7.37 1.43 -13.35
CA SER A 35 -5.93 1.62 -13.09
C SER A 35 -5.05 0.84 -14.07
N ASP A 36 -5.55 -0.27 -14.60
CA ASP A 36 -4.89 -1.09 -15.64
C ASP A 36 -5.16 -0.57 -17.05
N GLY A 37 -5.91 0.53 -17.20
CA GLY A 37 -6.33 1.07 -18.49
C GLY A 37 -7.42 0.27 -19.18
N ILE A 38 -8.14 -0.57 -18.44
CA ILE A 38 -9.26 -1.39 -18.94
C ILE A 38 -10.57 -0.66 -18.62
N GLY A 39 -11.44 -0.49 -19.61
CA GLY A 39 -12.78 0.08 -19.45
C GLY A 39 -13.02 1.36 -20.25
N ASP A 40 -14.07 1.36 -21.06
CA ASP A 40 -14.48 2.50 -21.91
C ASP A 40 -15.70 3.23 -21.33
N THR A 41 -16.55 2.50 -20.61
CA THR A 41 -17.69 3.04 -19.88
C THR A 41 -17.79 2.39 -18.52
N ILE A 42 -18.29 3.11 -17.52
CA ILE A 42 -18.48 2.57 -16.16
C ILE A 42 -19.92 2.77 -15.69
N ARG A 43 -20.38 1.86 -14.84
CA ARG A 43 -21.59 2.02 -14.03
C ARG A 43 -21.34 1.49 -12.63
N VAL A 44 -21.52 2.37 -11.64
CA VAL A 44 -21.63 1.98 -10.23
C VAL A 44 -23.07 1.50 -10.01
N SER A 45 -23.27 0.28 -9.50
CA SER A 45 -24.62 -0.27 -9.31
C SER A 45 -24.96 -0.29 -7.81
N LEU A 46 -25.73 0.71 -7.36
CA LEU A 46 -26.17 0.81 -5.97
C LEU A 46 -27.61 0.31 -5.85
N SER A 47 -27.99 -0.23 -4.68
CA SER A 47 -29.41 -0.52 -4.39
C SER A 47 -30.16 0.69 -3.82
N GLU A 48 -29.59 1.88 -3.98
CA GLU A 48 -30.16 3.20 -3.63
C GLU A 48 -30.84 3.83 -4.86
N ASP A 49 -31.36 5.05 -4.73
CA ASP A 49 -31.91 5.80 -5.86
C ASP A 49 -30.83 6.01 -6.95
N PRO A 50 -31.15 5.90 -8.26
CA PRO A 50 -30.18 5.99 -9.35
C PRO A 50 -29.32 7.27 -9.33
N GLU A 51 -29.84 8.37 -8.80
CA GLU A 51 -29.14 9.64 -8.63
C GLU A 51 -27.91 9.51 -7.71
N ALA A 52 -27.87 8.51 -6.83
CA ALA A 52 -26.74 8.22 -5.96
C ALA A 52 -25.57 7.52 -6.68
N GLU A 53 -25.80 6.87 -7.84
CA GLU A 53 -24.75 6.15 -8.59
C GLU A 53 -23.75 7.12 -9.25
N MET A 54 -24.27 8.20 -9.86
CA MET A 54 -23.48 9.12 -10.69
C MET A 54 -22.38 9.87 -9.91
N PRO A 55 -22.61 10.41 -8.70
CA PRO A 55 -21.56 11.06 -7.92
C PRO A 55 -20.38 10.12 -7.60
N VAL A 56 -20.66 8.86 -7.27
CA VAL A 56 -19.63 7.86 -6.96
C VAL A 56 -18.81 7.54 -8.21
N ALA A 57 -19.49 7.29 -9.34
CA ALA A 57 -18.81 7.01 -10.60
C ALA A 57 -17.92 8.18 -11.05
N ARG A 58 -18.40 9.42 -10.87
CA ARG A 58 -17.63 10.63 -11.18
C ARG A 58 -16.40 10.77 -10.28
N LYS A 59 -16.56 10.65 -8.96
CA LYS A 59 -15.43 10.72 -7.99
C LYS A 59 -14.35 9.68 -8.34
N LEU A 60 -14.74 8.45 -8.64
CA LEU A 60 -13.81 7.39 -9.03
C LEU A 60 -13.08 7.70 -10.32
N LEU A 61 -13.81 8.12 -11.36
CA LEU A 61 -13.22 8.47 -12.65
C LEU A 61 -12.25 9.66 -12.53
N ASP A 62 -12.65 10.69 -11.79
CA ASP A 62 -11.81 11.87 -11.56
C ASP A 62 -10.52 11.48 -10.83
N TYR A 63 -10.62 10.63 -9.80
CA TYR A 63 -9.46 10.13 -9.07
C TYR A 63 -8.49 9.32 -9.95
N ILE A 64 -8.99 8.38 -10.77
CA ILE A 64 -8.12 7.63 -11.70
C ILE A 64 -7.47 8.58 -12.72
N ASN A 65 -8.22 9.58 -13.19
CA ASN A 65 -7.71 10.57 -14.14
C ASN A 65 -6.63 11.47 -13.55
N GLU A 66 -6.54 11.63 -12.22
CA GLU A 66 -5.45 12.37 -11.58
C GLU A 66 -4.08 11.79 -11.91
N ARG A 67 -4.00 10.51 -12.30
CA ARG A 67 -2.76 9.84 -12.69
C ARG A 67 -2.32 10.15 -14.12
N LYS A 68 -3.20 10.69 -14.97
CA LYS A 68 -2.87 10.95 -16.37
C LYS A 68 -1.67 11.89 -16.52
N GLY A 69 -0.80 11.58 -17.47
CA GLY A 69 0.41 12.36 -17.73
C GLY A 69 1.46 12.27 -16.62
N HIS A 70 1.43 11.20 -15.81
CA HIS A 70 2.52 10.87 -14.91
C HIS A 70 3.81 10.55 -15.70
N ASP A 71 4.97 10.69 -15.06
CA ASP A 71 6.25 10.34 -15.65
C ASP A 71 6.34 8.84 -15.97
N HIS A 72 7.13 8.48 -16.98
CA HIS A 72 7.25 7.07 -17.37
C HIS A 72 7.86 6.24 -16.22
N ILE A 73 7.19 5.15 -15.86
CA ILE A 73 7.69 4.17 -14.88
C ILE A 73 8.33 3.03 -15.68
N GLU A 74 9.66 2.97 -15.65
CA GLU A 74 10.41 1.87 -16.27
C GLU A 74 10.24 0.62 -15.40
N ALA A 75 9.36 -0.31 -15.78
CA ALA A 75 9.06 -1.52 -15.03
C ALA A 75 9.20 -2.77 -15.91
N VAL A 76 9.75 -3.84 -15.34
CA VAL A 76 9.88 -5.14 -15.99
C VAL A 76 9.06 -6.16 -15.20
N MET A 77 8.15 -6.85 -15.89
CA MET A 77 7.39 -7.94 -15.26
C MET A 77 8.34 -9.04 -14.81
N ALA A 78 8.20 -9.44 -13.55
CA ALA A 78 9.04 -10.47 -12.96
C ALA A 78 8.90 -11.82 -13.72
N PRO A 79 10.00 -12.54 -13.98
CA PRO A 79 9.94 -13.83 -14.65
C PRO A 79 8.99 -14.80 -13.93
N GLY A 80 8.05 -15.38 -14.68
CA GLY A 80 7.07 -16.33 -14.13
C GLY A 80 5.90 -15.71 -13.36
N PHE A 81 5.77 -14.38 -13.34
CA PHE A 81 4.57 -13.73 -12.80
C PHE A 81 3.36 -14.01 -13.71
N ASP A 82 2.29 -14.51 -13.11
CA ASP A 82 1.02 -14.78 -13.79
C ASP A 82 -0.01 -13.70 -13.38
N SER A 83 -0.42 -12.88 -14.34
CA SER A 83 -1.40 -11.81 -14.12
C SER A 83 -2.85 -12.30 -14.01
N VAL A 84 -3.10 -13.57 -14.34
CA VAL A 84 -4.44 -14.19 -14.33
C VAL A 84 -4.59 -15.08 -13.10
N ASN A 85 -3.59 -15.92 -12.81
CA ASN A 85 -3.57 -16.78 -11.63
C ASN A 85 -2.74 -16.14 -10.52
N ILE A 86 -3.38 -15.24 -9.78
CA ILE A 86 -2.75 -14.50 -8.69
C ILE A 86 -2.32 -15.47 -7.59
N SER A 87 -1.02 -15.48 -7.29
CA SER A 87 -0.45 -16.13 -6.12
C SER A 87 0.11 -15.10 -5.15
N ARG A 88 -0.04 -15.33 -3.84
CA ARG A 88 0.60 -14.50 -2.81
C ARG A 88 2.12 -14.49 -3.04
N ARG A 89 2.74 -13.32 -2.96
CA ARG A 89 4.21 -13.22 -2.94
C ARG A 89 4.77 -13.92 -1.70
N GLU A 90 5.66 -14.87 -1.93
CA GLU A 90 6.45 -15.48 -0.87
C GLU A 90 7.38 -14.45 -0.23
N SER A 91 7.31 -14.33 1.09
CA SER A 91 8.18 -13.45 1.89
C SER A 91 8.64 -14.17 3.15
N ARG A 92 9.83 -13.84 3.63
CA ARG A 92 10.31 -14.31 4.93
C ARG A 92 9.48 -13.70 6.06
N ILE A 93 9.48 -14.39 7.20
CA ILE A 93 8.79 -13.92 8.40
C ILE A 93 9.75 -13.06 9.23
N VAL A 94 9.32 -11.85 9.56
CA VAL A 94 10.00 -10.93 10.49
C VAL A 94 9.01 -10.55 11.58
N GLY A 95 9.23 -11.07 12.80
CA GLY A 95 8.28 -10.92 13.89
C GLY A 95 6.92 -11.53 13.54
N SER A 96 5.89 -10.68 13.44
CA SER A 96 4.53 -11.07 13.03
C SER A 96 4.19 -10.65 11.59
N ILE A 97 5.19 -10.39 10.75
CA ILE A 97 5.03 -9.80 9.40
C ILE A 97 5.62 -10.73 8.34
N GLY A 98 4.91 -10.97 7.25
CA GLY A 98 5.36 -11.80 6.13
C GLY A 98 4.93 -13.27 6.20
N GLY A 99 5.45 -14.08 5.29
CA GLY A 99 5.09 -15.50 5.15
C GLY A 99 3.59 -15.70 4.92
N SER A 100 2.99 -16.63 5.65
CA SER A 100 1.55 -16.92 5.61
C SER A 100 0.73 -16.19 6.68
N LEU A 101 1.34 -15.26 7.42
CA LEU A 101 0.66 -14.51 8.49
C LEU A 101 -0.38 -13.53 7.91
N VAL A 102 -1.29 -13.07 8.78
CA VAL A 102 -2.29 -12.06 8.42
C VAL A 102 -1.61 -10.70 8.15
N PRO A 103 -2.18 -9.85 7.28
CA PRO A 103 -1.72 -8.48 7.12
C PRO A 103 -1.73 -7.72 8.45
N ILE A 104 -0.81 -6.78 8.59
CA ILE A 104 -0.75 -5.89 9.74
C ILE A 104 -1.03 -4.46 9.29
N VAL A 105 -1.50 -3.63 10.22
CA VAL A 105 -1.80 -2.22 10.00
C VAL A 105 -0.85 -1.34 10.80
N VAL A 106 -0.25 -0.36 10.12
CA VAL A 106 0.55 0.70 10.74
C VAL A 106 -0.23 2.00 10.65
N SER A 107 -0.44 2.67 11.78
CA SER A 107 -1.01 4.02 11.83
C SER A 107 0.09 5.04 12.00
N ASP A 108 0.19 6.02 11.09
CA ASP A 108 1.08 7.18 11.29
C ASP A 108 0.42 8.18 12.25
N ARG A 109 1.04 8.35 13.43
CA ARG A 109 0.65 9.31 14.47
C ARG A 109 1.78 10.30 14.79
N SER A 110 2.72 10.48 13.86
CA SER A 110 3.86 11.38 14.03
C SER A 110 3.46 12.86 14.11
N ASN A 111 2.18 13.18 13.81
CA ASN A 111 1.56 14.48 13.98
C ASN A 111 0.99 14.74 15.40
N GLY A 112 1.05 13.76 16.31
CA GLY A 112 0.66 13.90 17.71
C GLY A 112 -0.80 13.55 18.05
N ASP A 113 -1.59 13.05 17.09
CA ASP A 113 -2.93 12.54 17.38
C ASP A 113 -2.88 11.07 17.83
N PHE A 114 -3.12 10.83 19.11
CA PHE A 114 -3.13 9.49 19.73
C PHE A 114 -4.52 9.05 20.18
N GLU A 115 -5.58 9.61 19.60
CA GLU A 115 -6.95 9.12 19.82
C GLU A 115 -7.23 7.89 18.93
N PHE A 116 -7.73 6.81 19.55
CA PHE A 116 -8.03 5.55 18.87
C PHE A 116 -9.47 5.11 19.11
N ASP A 117 -10.11 4.58 18.08
CA ASP A 117 -11.28 3.73 18.26
C ASP A 117 -10.80 2.38 18.82
N HIS A 118 -11.24 2.06 20.05
CA HIS A 118 -10.85 0.82 20.74
C HIS A 118 -11.31 -0.45 20.00
N SER A 119 -12.26 -0.32 19.06
CA SER A 119 -12.74 -1.41 18.22
C SER A 119 -11.77 -1.73 17.07
N PHE A 120 -10.93 -0.77 16.69
CA PHE A 120 -10.04 -0.83 15.52
C PHE A 120 -8.65 -0.30 15.87
N LEU A 121 -7.90 -1.09 16.66
CA LEU A 121 -6.52 -0.75 17.02
C LEU A 121 -5.54 -1.21 15.92
N PRO A 122 -4.56 -0.37 15.52
CA PRO A 122 -3.50 -0.80 14.62
C PRO A 122 -2.51 -1.73 15.33
N ASP A 123 -1.81 -2.56 14.56
CA ASP A 123 -0.75 -3.44 15.08
C ASP A 123 0.49 -2.64 15.50
N TYR A 124 0.80 -1.58 14.73
CA TYR A 124 1.92 -0.67 14.96
C TYR A 124 1.49 0.78 14.85
N ILE A 125 2.16 1.65 15.59
CA ILE A 125 2.03 3.10 15.48
C ILE A 125 3.40 3.69 15.13
N TYR A 126 3.45 4.53 14.11
CA TYR A 126 4.63 5.34 13.83
C TYR A 126 4.51 6.70 14.55
N ILE A 127 5.51 7.02 15.36
CA ILE A 127 5.51 8.22 16.22
C ILE A 127 6.57 9.25 15.81
N GLY A 128 7.36 8.95 14.77
CA GLY A 128 8.48 9.79 14.34
C GLY A 128 9.51 9.96 15.46
N LYS A 129 9.65 11.20 15.93
CA LYS A 129 10.67 11.62 16.92
C LYS A 129 10.14 11.70 18.34
N GLU A 130 8.84 11.94 18.49
CA GLU A 130 8.23 12.19 19.79
C GLU A 130 7.91 10.85 20.43
N ASP A 131 8.54 10.59 21.57
CA ASP A 131 8.22 9.48 22.47
C ASP A 131 7.23 10.04 23.51
N PRO A 132 5.92 9.80 23.37
CA PRO A 132 4.96 10.36 24.30
C PRO A 132 5.12 9.66 25.64
N ASP A 133 5.25 10.43 26.72
CA ASP A 133 5.47 9.91 28.07
C ASP A 133 4.36 8.96 28.58
N ASN A 134 3.23 8.81 27.85
CA ASN A 134 2.05 8.03 28.24
C ASN A 134 1.39 7.25 27.08
N LEU A 135 2.16 6.55 26.23
CA LEU A 135 1.54 5.58 25.31
C LEU A 135 1.17 4.28 26.06
N PRO A 136 -0.03 3.71 25.80
CA PRO A 136 -0.40 2.41 26.34
C PRO A 136 0.63 1.32 25.98
N ASP A 137 1.02 0.50 26.96
CA ASP A 137 2.05 -0.56 26.83
C ASP A 137 1.75 -1.62 25.76
N ASN A 138 0.49 -1.71 25.30
CA ASN A 138 0.06 -2.68 24.30
C ASN A 138 0.44 -2.31 22.86
N PHE A 139 0.79 -1.05 22.60
CA PHE A 139 1.17 -0.64 21.25
C PHE A 139 2.62 -0.98 20.92
N ARG A 140 2.84 -1.38 19.66
CA ARG A 140 4.17 -1.51 19.07
C ARG A 140 4.51 -0.20 18.34
N LEU A 141 5.66 0.36 18.65
CA LEU A 141 6.05 1.70 18.25
C LEU A 141 7.12 1.64 17.17
N LEU A 142 6.94 2.40 16.10
CA LEU A 142 7.97 2.67 15.10
C LEU A 142 8.52 4.07 15.38
N VAL A 143 9.83 4.14 15.61
CA VAL A 143 10.54 5.37 16.00
C VAL A 143 11.65 5.63 15.02
N ASP A 144 11.80 6.87 14.57
CA ASP A 144 12.93 7.29 13.72
C ASP A 144 14.26 6.76 14.31
N ALA A 145 15.06 6.08 13.49
CA ALA A 145 16.24 5.33 13.94
C ALA A 145 17.20 6.17 14.79
N GLN A 146 17.41 7.44 14.44
CA GLN A 146 18.26 8.37 15.19
C GLN A 146 17.76 8.68 16.62
N PHE A 147 16.46 8.50 16.89
CA PHE A 147 15.84 8.74 18.21
C PHE A 147 15.48 7.44 18.94
N TRP A 148 15.62 6.29 18.27
CA TRP A 148 15.26 5.00 18.83
C TRP A 148 16.15 4.63 20.02
N LYS A 149 15.52 4.03 21.03
CA LYS A 149 16.15 3.44 22.21
C LYS A 149 15.62 2.02 22.38
N GLU A 150 16.49 1.10 22.79
CA GLU A 150 16.11 -0.29 22.97
C GLU A 150 14.99 -0.43 24.01
N ARG A 151 13.82 -0.91 23.56
CA ARG A 151 12.66 -1.24 24.39
C ARG A 151 11.91 -2.44 23.80
N PRO A 152 11.18 -3.23 24.61
CA PRO A 152 10.50 -4.43 24.13
C PRO A 152 9.46 -4.19 23.02
N ASN A 153 8.83 -3.02 23.01
CA ASN A 153 7.74 -2.64 22.11
C ASN A 153 8.10 -1.50 21.14
N ALA A 154 9.37 -1.07 21.06
CA ALA A 154 9.79 0.00 20.15
C ALA A 154 10.81 -0.52 19.13
N PHE A 155 10.61 -0.17 17.86
CA PHE A 155 11.40 -0.65 16.72
C PHE A 155 11.94 0.53 15.91
N PRO A 156 13.20 0.48 15.46
CA PRO A 156 13.80 1.55 14.67
C PRO A 156 13.21 1.58 13.26
N TYR A 157 12.89 2.79 12.80
CA TYR A 157 12.34 3.12 11.50
C TYR A 157 13.35 3.99 10.74
N PHE A 158 13.87 3.46 9.64
CA PHE A 158 14.90 4.07 8.82
C PHE A 158 14.29 4.65 7.55
N ILE A 159 14.97 5.62 6.95
CA ILE A 159 14.73 6.04 5.56
C ILE A 159 15.81 5.47 4.63
N ALA A 160 15.57 5.49 3.31
CA ALA A 160 16.47 4.94 2.30
C ALA A 160 17.93 5.39 2.44
N SER A 161 18.19 6.65 2.80
CA SER A 161 19.53 7.20 2.98
C SER A 161 20.30 6.63 4.16
N GLU A 162 19.61 5.98 5.11
CA GLU A 162 20.18 5.42 6.34
C GLU A 162 20.41 3.89 6.22
N ALA A 163 20.23 3.31 5.02
CA ALA A 163 20.27 1.86 4.83
C ALA A 163 21.62 1.22 5.23
N GLU A 164 22.74 1.92 5.06
CA GLU A 164 24.07 1.41 5.44
C GLU A 164 24.29 1.35 6.97
N GLU A 165 23.48 2.09 7.73
CA GLU A 165 23.51 2.16 9.20
C GLU A 165 22.70 1.04 9.84
N LEU A 166 21.87 0.31 9.07
CA LEU A 166 21.02 -0.78 9.59
C LEU A 166 21.79 -1.77 10.47
N LYS A 167 23.01 -2.14 10.05
CA LYS A 167 23.88 -3.10 10.75
C LYS A 167 24.34 -2.62 12.13
N ASP A 168 24.31 -1.31 12.37
CA ASP A 168 24.78 -0.70 13.61
C ASP A 168 23.72 -0.76 14.73
N TYR A 169 22.49 -1.18 14.39
CA TYR A 169 21.37 -1.29 15.31
C TYR A 169 21.06 -2.77 15.64
N ASP A 170 21.18 -3.13 16.91
CA ASP A 170 20.74 -4.43 17.43
C ASP A 170 19.26 -4.36 17.84
N SER A 171 18.36 -4.65 16.89
CA SER A 171 16.91 -4.70 17.11
C SER A 171 16.33 -6.01 16.58
N LYS A 172 15.29 -6.53 17.26
CA LYS A 172 14.57 -7.74 16.82
C LYS A 172 13.89 -7.56 15.48
N ILE A 173 13.42 -6.35 15.19
CA ILE A 173 12.77 -5.97 13.92
C ILE A 173 13.24 -4.56 13.56
N LYS A 174 13.56 -4.34 12.29
CA LYS A 174 13.89 -3.02 11.73
C LYS A 174 12.87 -2.71 10.63
N PHE A 175 12.53 -1.45 10.47
CA PHE A 175 11.67 -0.98 9.39
C PHE A 175 12.44 -0.01 8.52
N ILE A 176 12.33 -0.07 7.20
CA ILE A 176 12.92 0.92 6.30
C ILE A 176 11.89 1.43 5.31
N ARG A 177 11.74 2.75 5.22
CA ARG A 177 10.90 3.38 4.20
C ARG A 177 11.68 3.55 2.90
N LEU A 178 11.11 2.99 1.83
CA LEU A 178 11.67 3.05 0.48
C LEU A 178 10.62 3.50 -0.52
N THR A 179 11.08 4.01 -1.65
CA THR A 179 10.33 4.20 -2.90
C THR A 179 10.83 3.24 -3.97
N TYR A 180 10.16 3.21 -5.13
CA TYR A 180 10.65 2.44 -6.27
C TYR A 180 12.07 2.84 -6.69
N ASN A 181 12.38 4.14 -6.67
CA ASN A 181 13.67 4.68 -7.09
C ASN A 181 14.82 4.27 -6.15
N ASP A 182 14.51 3.93 -4.90
CA ASP A 182 15.52 3.49 -3.93
C ASP A 182 15.95 2.03 -4.16
N LEU A 183 15.22 1.23 -4.96
CA LEU A 183 15.48 -0.19 -5.21
C LEU A 183 16.61 -0.45 -6.24
N THR A 184 17.73 0.22 -6.01
CA THR A 184 19.02 -0.03 -6.68
C THR A 184 19.53 -1.45 -6.40
N ASP A 185 20.47 -1.95 -7.22
CA ASP A 185 21.09 -3.26 -6.95
C ASP A 185 21.73 -3.31 -5.55
N ARG A 186 22.35 -2.21 -5.12
CA ARG A 186 22.92 -2.09 -3.77
C ARG A 186 21.85 -2.20 -2.68
N MET A 187 20.73 -1.50 -2.83
CA MET A 187 19.62 -1.62 -1.87
C MET A 187 19.09 -3.05 -1.82
N ILE A 188 18.93 -3.71 -2.96
CA ILE A 188 18.49 -5.11 -3.03
C ILE A 188 19.44 -6.05 -2.29
N GLU A 189 20.76 -5.83 -2.37
CA GLU A 189 21.75 -6.58 -1.57
C GLU A 189 21.51 -6.39 -0.07
N ILE A 190 21.39 -5.14 0.39
CA ILE A 190 21.11 -4.81 1.80
C ILE A 190 19.82 -5.50 2.26
N LEU A 191 18.75 -5.41 1.47
CA LEU A 191 17.46 -6.05 1.75
C LEU A 191 17.55 -7.58 1.78
N LYS A 192 18.54 -8.20 1.14
CA LYS A 192 18.75 -9.66 1.20
C LYS A 192 19.60 -10.05 2.41
N GLU A 193 20.57 -9.23 2.79
CA GLU A 193 21.47 -9.48 3.92
C GLU A 193 20.74 -9.30 5.26
N GLU A 194 19.99 -8.22 5.43
CA GLU A 194 19.28 -7.88 6.68
C GLU A 194 18.00 -8.72 6.85
N LYS A 195 18.11 -9.83 7.59
CA LYS A 195 17.02 -10.81 7.74
C LYS A 195 15.86 -10.36 8.65
N ASN A 196 16.09 -9.42 9.55
CA ASN A 196 15.12 -8.86 10.49
C ASN A 196 14.50 -7.54 9.99
N LEU A 197 14.56 -7.27 8.70
CA LEU A 197 14.10 -6.02 8.09
C LEU A 197 12.72 -6.17 7.42
N VAL A 198 11.89 -5.15 7.59
CA VAL A 198 10.60 -4.96 6.92
C VAL A 198 10.66 -3.68 6.08
N VAL A 199 10.23 -3.75 4.83
CA VAL A 199 10.14 -2.57 3.96
C VAL A 199 8.78 -1.92 4.12
N VAL A 200 8.76 -0.61 4.29
CA VAL A 200 7.57 0.23 4.16
C VAL A 200 7.65 0.93 2.81
N LEU A 201 6.91 0.41 1.83
CA LEU A 201 6.98 0.84 0.45
C LEU A 201 6.02 2.01 0.22
N SER A 202 6.61 3.19 0.13
CA SER A 202 5.95 4.45 -0.18
C SER A 202 6.17 4.84 -1.65
N SER A 203 5.48 5.89 -2.11
CA SER A 203 5.74 6.47 -3.42
C SER A 203 5.35 7.94 -3.42
N ASP A 204 6.23 8.77 -3.97
CA ASP A 204 6.00 10.18 -4.32
C ASP A 204 5.52 10.35 -5.78
N HIS A 205 5.53 9.26 -6.55
CA HIS A 205 5.11 9.25 -7.94
C HIS A 205 3.60 9.49 -8.09
N ARG A 206 3.20 10.29 -9.08
CA ARG A 206 1.79 10.63 -9.35
C ARG A 206 0.91 9.40 -9.61
N ASN A 207 1.44 8.42 -10.33
CA ASN A 207 0.86 7.07 -10.42
C ASN A 207 1.60 6.16 -9.44
N TRP A 208 1.27 6.31 -8.16
CA TRP A 208 1.95 5.59 -7.09
C TRP A 208 1.60 4.10 -7.09
N VAL A 209 0.38 3.71 -7.49
CA VAL A 209 -0.01 2.30 -7.69
C VAL A 209 0.93 1.63 -8.70
N GLY A 210 1.15 2.25 -9.86
CA GLY A 210 2.08 1.75 -10.87
C GLY A 210 3.52 1.66 -10.33
N SER A 211 3.94 2.64 -9.54
CA SER A 211 5.28 2.70 -8.92
C SER A 211 5.47 1.57 -7.91
N GLN A 212 4.47 1.32 -7.05
CA GLN A 212 4.51 0.22 -6.08
C GLN A 212 4.49 -1.15 -6.76
N ARG A 213 3.69 -1.34 -7.81
CA ARG A 213 3.73 -2.59 -8.61
C ARG A 213 5.09 -2.81 -9.27
N ALA A 214 5.71 -1.76 -9.83
CA ALA A 214 7.06 -1.83 -10.39
C ALA A 214 8.08 -2.24 -9.33
N ALA A 215 8.02 -1.66 -8.13
CA ALA A 215 8.85 -2.04 -6.99
C ALA A 215 8.65 -3.51 -6.59
N MET A 216 7.41 -4.01 -6.56
CA MET A 216 7.13 -5.41 -6.26
C MET A 216 7.71 -6.36 -7.30
N HIS A 217 7.58 -6.04 -8.60
CA HIS A 217 8.22 -6.82 -9.66
C HIS A 217 9.75 -6.77 -9.61
N ARG A 218 10.33 -5.64 -9.21
CA ARG A 218 11.78 -5.51 -8.99
C ARG A 218 12.26 -6.44 -7.88
N LEU A 219 11.55 -6.47 -6.74
CA LEU A 219 11.84 -7.38 -5.62
C LEU A 219 11.70 -8.84 -6.03
N LEU A 220 10.64 -9.20 -6.76
CA LEU A 220 10.40 -10.55 -7.28
C LEU A 220 11.50 -10.99 -8.25
N SER A 221 11.85 -10.15 -9.23
CA SER A 221 12.89 -10.43 -10.22
C SER A 221 14.26 -10.64 -9.57
N ALA A 222 14.52 -9.93 -8.48
CA ALA A 222 15.72 -10.09 -7.70
C ALA A 222 15.71 -11.33 -6.80
N GLY A 223 14.58 -12.01 -6.61
CA GLY A 223 14.43 -13.06 -5.58
C GLY A 223 14.62 -12.50 -4.17
N CYS A 224 14.19 -11.26 -3.93
CA CYS A 224 14.21 -10.64 -2.61
C CYS A 224 12.90 -10.96 -1.88
N ASP A 225 12.99 -11.74 -0.82
CA ASP A 225 11.86 -12.21 -0.01
C ASP A 225 11.54 -11.27 1.18
N VAL A 226 12.07 -10.05 1.21
CA VAL A 226 11.79 -9.08 2.28
C VAL A 226 10.30 -8.79 2.39
N PRO A 227 9.69 -8.86 3.60
CA PRO A 227 8.30 -8.48 3.78
C PRO A 227 8.11 -6.99 3.48
N VAL A 228 6.97 -6.66 2.86
CA VAL A 228 6.62 -5.30 2.45
C VAL A 228 5.29 -4.91 3.07
N ILE A 229 5.23 -3.71 3.65
CA ILE A 229 4.01 -3.00 4.03
C ILE A 229 3.82 -1.90 2.99
N LEU A 230 2.67 -1.88 2.33
CA LEU A 230 2.32 -0.81 1.39
C LEU A 230 1.93 0.43 2.19
N HIS A 231 2.51 1.57 1.84
CA HIS A 231 2.27 2.84 2.49
C HIS A 231 1.68 3.84 1.49
N SER A 232 0.51 4.38 1.85
CA SER A 232 -0.21 5.36 1.05
C SER A 232 -0.76 6.45 1.98
N GLU A 233 -0.75 7.68 1.51
CA GLU A 233 -1.27 8.83 2.24
C GLU A 233 -2.42 9.45 1.45
N TYR A 234 -3.51 9.77 2.16
CA TYR A 234 -4.72 10.37 1.59
C TYR A 234 -5.00 11.68 2.32
N GLY A 235 -5.00 12.80 1.58
CA GLY A 235 -5.27 14.13 2.13
C GLY A 235 -6.76 14.50 2.22
N ASP A 236 -7.65 13.53 2.04
CA ASP A 236 -9.09 13.74 2.02
C ASP A 236 -9.65 13.94 3.42
N SER A 237 -10.45 14.99 3.62
CA SER A 237 -11.10 15.28 4.90
C SER A 237 -12.48 14.62 5.05
N ASP A 238 -13.04 14.09 3.97
CA ASP A 238 -14.31 13.36 3.98
C ASP A 238 -14.10 11.85 3.86
N VAL A 239 -14.82 11.10 4.69
CA VAL A 239 -14.70 9.64 4.82
C VAL A 239 -15.03 8.94 3.50
N GLU A 240 -16.02 9.42 2.75
CA GLU A 240 -16.44 8.79 1.49
C GLU A 240 -15.31 8.85 0.44
N SER A 241 -14.67 10.01 0.27
CA SER A 241 -13.55 10.15 -0.68
C SER A 241 -12.34 9.32 -0.24
N LEU A 242 -12.00 9.32 1.05
CA LEU A 242 -10.93 8.47 1.59
C LEU A 242 -11.19 7.00 1.26
N GLN A 243 -12.38 6.50 1.57
CA GLN A 243 -12.76 5.10 1.34
C GLN A 243 -12.77 4.75 -0.14
N LEU A 244 -13.31 5.62 -0.98
CA LEU A 244 -13.40 5.38 -2.42
C LEU A 244 -12.01 5.33 -3.07
N LYS A 245 -11.14 6.30 -2.75
CA LYS A 245 -9.78 6.36 -3.28
C LYS A 245 -8.95 5.17 -2.81
N SER A 246 -8.89 4.96 -1.48
CA SER A 246 -8.15 3.84 -0.91
C SER A 246 -8.63 2.48 -1.40
N SER A 247 -9.93 2.30 -1.59
CA SER A 247 -10.49 1.08 -2.18
C SER A 247 -10.04 0.87 -3.63
N ALA A 248 -10.03 1.93 -4.44
CA ALA A 248 -9.59 1.87 -5.83
C ALA A 248 -8.10 1.48 -5.94
N ASP A 249 -7.28 1.91 -4.98
CA ASP A 249 -5.86 1.58 -4.96
C ASP A 249 -5.58 0.19 -4.40
N MET A 250 -6.17 -0.15 -3.26
CA MET A 250 -5.91 -1.44 -2.61
C MET A 250 -6.49 -2.61 -3.40
N GLY A 251 -7.49 -2.37 -4.27
CA GLY A 251 -7.97 -3.37 -5.21
C GLY A 251 -6.97 -3.74 -6.32
N THR A 252 -5.94 -2.92 -6.55
CA THR A 252 -4.95 -3.12 -7.61
C THR A 252 -3.70 -3.88 -7.18
N LEU A 253 -3.39 -3.91 -5.89
CA LEU A 253 -2.10 -4.30 -5.31
C LEU A 253 -2.15 -5.69 -4.67
#